data_AF-A0A3N0EH33-F1
#
_entry.id   AF-A0A3N0EH33-F1
#
_cell.length_a   1.000
_cell.length_b   1.000
_cell.length_c   1.000
_cell.angle_alpha   90.00
_cell.angle_beta   90.00
_cell.angle_gamma   90.00
#
_symmetry.space_group_name_H-M   'P 1'
#
loop_
_entity.id
_entity.type
_entity.pdbx_description
1 polymer ?
#
loop_
_entity_poly.entity_id
_entity_poly.type
_entity_poly.pdbx_seq_one_letter_code
_entity_poly.pdbx_strand_id
1 'polypeptide(L)'
;MNDKDLILQQMISNPNRNPDTYFTPESLISVILKDKHRDEIEFLIKEIIREKPELIKIEKVIGEPFAVSPSGLVDSFLKKGGFTRIEQDLEIERIKQAEREAKSDKLMDLDLKLKQFESRIGKKLIIAGFVIAFLSFLITVLTLEFWRVDDNNYTKEQPTTVQQLNKEQVMLKDSLN
;
A
#
# COMPACT_ATOMS: atom_id res chain seq x y z
N MET A 1 -22.86 -23.66 0.74
CA MET A 1 -22.59 -24.23 2.08
C MET A 1 -21.53 -25.28 1.88
N ASN A 2 -20.44 -25.22 2.64
CA ASN A 2 -19.28 -26.10 2.50
C ASN A 2 -19.64 -27.55 2.90
N ASP A 3 -19.02 -28.54 2.27
CA ASP A 3 -19.19 -29.97 2.58
C ASP A 3 -18.92 -30.29 4.06
N LYS A 4 -17.94 -29.64 4.69
CA LYS A 4 -17.64 -29.77 6.13
C LYS A 4 -18.80 -29.28 6.99
N ASP A 5 -19.41 -28.15 6.62
CA ASP A 5 -20.57 -27.61 7.33
C ASP A 5 -21.80 -28.49 7.16
N LEU A 6 -21.98 -29.10 5.99
CA LEU A 6 -23.07 -30.05 5.74
C LEU A 6 -22.92 -31.30 6.61
N ILE A 7 -21.71 -31.87 6.71
CA ILE A 7 -21.42 -32.99 7.62
C ILE A 7 -21.81 -32.62 9.05
N LEU A 8 -21.34 -31.48 9.54
CA LEU A 8 -21.65 -31.00 10.89
C LEU A 8 -23.15 -30.78 11.10
N GLN A 9 -23.82 -30.17 10.12
CA GLN A 9 -25.26 -29.95 10.16
C GLN A 9 -26.00 -31.27 10.28
N GLN A 10 -25.60 -32.31 9.55
CA GLN A 10 -26.25 -33.62 9.64
C GLN A 10 -26.14 -34.22 11.03
N MET A 11 -24.96 -34.13 11.61
CA MET A 11 -24.69 -34.75 12.90
C MET A 11 -25.56 -34.12 14.01
N ILE A 12 -26.00 -32.86 13.83
CA ILE A 12 -26.89 -32.17 14.78
C ILE A 12 -28.37 -32.14 14.36
N SER A 13 -28.70 -32.39 13.09
CA SER A 13 -30.07 -32.24 12.56
C SER A 13 -31.02 -33.37 12.96
N ASN A 14 -30.55 -34.43 13.63
CA ASN A 14 -31.42 -35.49 14.12
C ASN A 14 -32.11 -35.05 15.44
N PRO A 15 -33.43 -34.83 15.46
CA PRO A 15 -34.12 -34.31 16.64
C PRO A 15 -34.27 -35.34 17.78
N ASN A 16 -34.08 -36.64 17.51
CA ASN A 16 -34.19 -37.73 18.50
C ASN A 16 -32.83 -38.28 18.95
N ARG A 17 -31.80 -37.43 18.88
CA ARG A 17 -30.43 -37.90 19.04
C ARG A 17 -30.11 -38.23 20.50
N ASN A 18 -29.88 -39.51 20.77
CA ASN A 18 -29.27 -39.94 22.03
C ASN A 18 -27.83 -39.37 22.07
N PRO A 19 -27.36 -38.76 23.18
CA PRO A 19 -25.98 -38.28 23.33
C PRO A 19 -24.91 -39.32 22.96
N ASP A 20 -25.22 -40.62 23.06
CA ASP A 20 -24.33 -41.72 22.69
C ASP A 20 -24.43 -42.11 21.20
N THR A 21 -25.09 -41.31 20.35
CA THR A 21 -25.19 -41.61 18.91
C THR A 21 -23.91 -41.21 18.20
N TYR A 22 -23.14 -42.19 17.76
CA TYR A 22 -21.96 -42.01 16.91
C TYR A 22 -22.30 -42.18 15.43
N PHE A 23 -21.54 -41.49 14.59
CA PHE A 23 -21.62 -41.55 13.14
C PHE A 23 -20.37 -42.17 12.57
N THR A 24 -20.53 -43.03 11.58
CA THR A 24 -19.44 -43.53 10.73
C THR A 24 -19.49 -42.83 9.36
N PRO A 25 -18.39 -42.83 8.59
CA PRO A 25 -18.40 -42.31 7.22
C PRO A 25 -19.57 -42.85 6.40
N GLU A 26 -19.86 -44.15 6.48
CA GLU A 26 -20.95 -44.82 5.76
C GLU A 26 -22.33 -44.25 6.12
N SER A 27 -22.55 -43.95 7.41
CA SER A 27 -23.81 -43.35 7.87
C SER A 27 -24.00 -41.93 7.30
N LEU A 28 -22.91 -41.19 7.10
CA LEU A 28 -22.92 -39.81 6.58
C LEU A 28 -23.05 -39.76 5.05
N ILE A 29 -22.52 -40.75 4.32
CA ILE A 29 -22.71 -40.91 2.86
C ILE A 29 -24.21 -40.95 2.52
N SER A 30 -24.96 -41.75 3.28
CA SER A 30 -26.34 -42.10 2.93
C SER A 30 -27.31 -40.91 2.89
N VAL A 31 -26.97 -39.77 3.50
CA VAL A 31 -27.92 -38.66 3.70
C VAL A 31 -27.53 -37.33 3.03
N ILE A 32 -26.23 -37.00 2.88
CA ILE A 32 -25.83 -35.66 2.44
C ILE A 32 -24.93 -35.63 1.20
N LEU A 33 -24.02 -36.60 1.06
CA LEU A 33 -22.97 -36.56 0.05
C LEU A 33 -23.08 -37.81 -0.82
N LYS A 34 -24.26 -38.03 -1.43
CA LYS A 34 -24.54 -39.22 -2.27
C LYS A 34 -23.56 -39.36 -3.44
N ASP A 35 -22.94 -38.26 -3.83
CA ASP A 35 -22.01 -38.17 -4.94
C ASP A 35 -20.55 -38.37 -4.51
N LYS A 36 -20.28 -38.51 -3.21
CA LYS A 36 -18.92 -38.68 -2.67
C LYS A 36 -18.64 -40.10 -2.21
N HIS A 37 -17.40 -40.51 -2.41
CA HIS A 37 -16.91 -41.79 -1.91
C HIS A 37 -16.65 -41.76 -0.40
N ARG A 38 -16.65 -42.94 0.23
CA ARG A 38 -16.35 -43.12 1.66
C ARG A 38 -15.06 -42.41 2.08
N ASP A 39 -14.01 -42.57 1.28
CA ASP A 39 -12.68 -42.03 1.58
C ASP A 39 -12.67 -40.50 1.59
N GLU A 40 -13.49 -39.86 0.75
CA GLU A 40 -13.64 -38.40 0.74
C GLU A 40 -14.35 -37.90 2.00
N ILE A 41 -15.38 -38.60 2.47
CA ILE A 41 -16.04 -38.24 3.73
C ILE A 41 -15.11 -38.43 4.90
N GLU A 42 -14.38 -39.55 4.94
CA GLU A 42 -13.37 -39.78 5.98
C GLU A 42 -12.31 -38.67 5.96
N PHE A 43 -11.85 -38.27 4.78
CA PHE A 43 -10.93 -37.16 4.61
C PHE A 43 -11.52 -35.85 5.17
N LEU A 44 -12.75 -35.49 4.80
CA LEU A 44 -13.42 -34.29 5.29
C LEU A 44 -13.59 -34.29 6.81
N ILE A 45 -13.93 -35.43 7.42
CA ILE A 45 -14.03 -35.53 8.88
C ILE A 45 -12.66 -35.34 9.54
N LYS A 46 -11.60 -35.94 8.98
CA LYS A 46 -10.22 -35.72 9.46
C LYS A 46 -9.81 -34.26 9.33
N GLU A 47 -10.21 -33.56 8.27
CA GLU A 47 -9.95 -32.13 8.13
C GLU A 47 -10.69 -31.30 9.16
N ILE A 48 -11.96 -31.59 9.43
CA ILE A 48 -12.73 -30.92 10.50
C ILE A 48 -12.01 -31.09 11.84
N ILE A 49 -11.57 -32.30 12.16
CA ILE A 49 -10.85 -32.59 13.41
C ILE A 49 -9.50 -31.87 13.46
N ARG A 50 -8.79 -31.78 12.32
CA ARG A 50 -7.51 -31.08 12.22
C ARG A 50 -7.68 -29.57 12.43
N GLU A 51 -8.69 -28.97 11.82
CA GLU A 51 -8.91 -27.52 11.83
C GLU A 51 -9.63 -27.04 13.09
N LYS A 52 -10.56 -27.87 13.61
CA LYS A 52 -11.45 -27.56 14.73
C LYS A 52 -11.73 -28.83 15.57
N PRO A 53 -10.74 -29.35 16.31
CA PRO A 53 -10.88 -30.58 17.09
C PRO A 53 -11.99 -30.49 18.15
N GLU A 54 -12.33 -29.30 18.61
CA GLU A 54 -13.39 -29.07 19.60
C GLU A 54 -14.81 -29.38 19.09
N LEU A 55 -14.99 -29.48 17.77
CA LEU A 55 -16.31 -29.71 17.15
C LEU A 55 -16.69 -31.19 17.09
N ILE A 56 -15.71 -32.10 17.11
CA ILE A 56 -15.95 -33.53 16.94
C ILE A 56 -15.15 -34.33 17.96
N LYS A 57 -15.81 -35.26 18.65
CA LYS A 57 -15.18 -36.26 19.51
C LYS A 57 -15.03 -37.58 18.74
N ILE A 58 -13.89 -38.22 18.95
CA ILE A 58 -13.58 -39.53 18.39
C ILE A 58 -13.96 -40.59 19.44
N GLU A 59 -14.90 -41.48 19.10
CA GLU A 59 -15.46 -42.46 20.05
C GLU A 59 -14.79 -43.84 19.92
N LYS A 60 -14.33 -44.24 18.73
CA LYS A 60 -13.60 -45.50 18.51
C LYS A 60 -12.40 -45.31 17.60
N VAL A 61 -11.26 -45.85 18.03
CA VAL A 61 -9.95 -45.69 17.34
C VAL A 61 -9.39 -47.02 16.83
N ILE A 62 -9.92 -48.19 17.23
CA ILE A 62 -9.28 -49.50 16.95
C ILE A 62 -10.20 -50.41 16.11
N GLY A 63 -9.79 -50.65 14.86
CA GLY A 63 -10.45 -51.51 13.89
C GLY A 63 -11.70 -50.86 13.31
N GLU A 64 -11.74 -50.62 11.99
CA GLU A 64 -12.81 -49.89 11.29
C GLU A 64 -14.25 -50.18 11.77
N PRO A 65 -15.19 -49.21 11.70
CA PRO A 65 -15.07 -47.88 11.08
C PRO A 65 -14.85 -46.76 12.11
N PHE A 66 -14.16 -45.70 11.67
CA PHE A 66 -13.95 -44.46 12.40
C PHE A 66 -15.29 -43.87 12.86
N ALA A 67 -15.51 -43.79 14.17
CA ALA A 67 -16.78 -43.36 14.74
C ALA A 67 -16.61 -42.02 15.45
N VAL A 68 -17.46 -41.06 15.09
CA VAL A 68 -17.40 -39.68 15.58
C VAL A 68 -18.74 -39.19 16.10
N SER A 69 -18.70 -38.32 17.10
CA SER A 69 -19.86 -37.60 17.61
C SER A 69 -19.57 -36.08 17.55
N PRO A 70 -20.54 -35.23 17.16
CA PRO A 70 -20.37 -33.79 17.24
C PRO A 70 -20.44 -33.37 18.71
N SER A 71 -19.70 -32.32 19.05
CA SER A 71 -19.81 -31.68 20.35
C SER A 71 -21.02 -30.74 20.41
N GLY A 72 -21.36 -30.29 21.62
CA GLY A 72 -22.39 -29.25 21.82
C GLY A 72 -22.03 -27.89 21.21
N LEU A 73 -20.81 -27.72 20.68
CA LEU A 73 -20.35 -26.47 20.07
C LEU A 73 -20.76 -26.33 18.61
N VAL A 74 -21.14 -27.43 17.94
CA VAL A 74 -21.39 -27.47 16.50
C VAL A 74 -22.52 -26.52 16.08
N ASP A 75 -23.63 -26.48 16.80
CA ASP A 75 -24.75 -25.56 16.50
C ASP A 75 -24.32 -24.09 16.58
N SER A 76 -23.56 -23.73 17.63
CA SER A 76 -23.04 -22.37 17.79
C SER A 76 -22.02 -21.99 16.72
N PHE A 77 -21.24 -22.96 16.24
CA PHE A 77 -20.25 -22.79 15.18
C PHE A 77 -20.92 -22.55 13.82
N LEU A 78 -21.91 -23.39 13.47
CA LEU A 78 -22.69 -23.25 12.24
C LEU A 78 -23.49 -21.93 12.21
N LYS A 79 -24.08 -21.52 13.35
CA LYS A 79 -24.76 -20.20 13.47
C LYS A 79 -23.84 -19.01 13.23
N LYS A 80 -22.54 -19.14 13.50
CA LYS A 80 -21.54 -18.09 13.21
C LYS A 80 -21.10 -18.07 11.74
N GLY A 81 -21.57 -19.02 10.93
CA GLY A 81 -21.26 -19.14 9.50
C GLY A 81 -20.36 -20.33 9.15
N GLY A 82 -19.91 -21.11 10.14
CA GLY A 82 -19.16 -22.34 9.92
C GLY A 82 -17.85 -22.19 9.16
N PHE A 83 -17.41 -23.26 8.52
CA PHE A 83 -16.26 -23.28 7.61
C PHE A 83 -16.49 -22.43 6.36
N THR A 84 -17.73 -22.33 5.89
CA THR A 84 -18.09 -21.48 4.73
C THR A 84 -17.65 -20.04 4.96
N ARG A 85 -17.87 -19.49 6.16
CA ARG A 85 -17.44 -18.12 6.48
C ARG A 85 -15.92 -17.99 6.55
N ILE A 86 -15.23 -18.99 7.10
CA ILE A 86 -13.76 -18.99 7.20
C ILE A 86 -13.14 -18.91 5.80
N GLU A 87 -13.63 -19.71 4.85
CA GLU A 87 -13.15 -19.67 3.46
C GLU A 87 -13.45 -18.32 2.79
N GLN A 88 -14.63 -17.75 3.01
CA GLN A 88 -14.97 -16.44 2.49
C GLN A 88 -14.06 -15.34 3.05
N ASP A 89 -13.79 -15.36 4.35
CA ASP A 89 -12.92 -14.37 4.99
C ASP A 89 -11.48 -14.45 4.46
N LEU A 90 -10.96 -15.66 4.24
CA LEU A 90 -9.65 -15.89 3.63
C LEU A 90 -9.58 -15.38 2.19
N GLU A 91 -10.62 -15.62 1.39
CA GLU A 91 -10.67 -15.16 0.00
C GLU A 91 -10.74 -13.63 -0.07
N ILE A 92 -11.52 -13.01 0.81
CA ILE A 92 -11.60 -11.54 0.95
C ILE A 92 -10.24 -10.97 1.36
N GLU A 93 -9.51 -11.62 2.26
CA GLU A 93 -8.18 -11.18 2.69
C GLU A 93 -7.17 -11.24 1.53
N ARG A 94 -7.17 -12.33 0.75
CA ARG A 94 -6.33 -12.47 -0.45
C ARG A 94 -6.62 -11.37 -1.48
N ILE A 95 -7.90 -11.10 -1.75
CA ILE A 95 -8.29 -10.02 -2.68
C ILE A 95 -7.80 -8.67 -2.16
N LYS A 96 -7.99 -8.37 -0.88
CA LYS A 96 -7.52 -7.11 -0.27
C LYS A 96 -6.00 -6.98 -0.32
N GLN A 97 -5.27 -8.07 -0.16
CA GLN A 97 -3.82 -8.06 -0.27
C GLN A 97 -3.38 -7.78 -1.71
N ALA A 98 -3.98 -8.46 -2.69
CA ALA A 98 -3.72 -8.21 -4.10
C ALA A 98 -4.05 -6.76 -4.51
N GLU A 99 -5.13 -6.17 -3.97
CA GLU A 99 -5.46 -4.76 -4.20
C GLU A 99 -4.41 -3.80 -3.61
N ARG A 100 -3.86 -4.12 -2.43
CA ARG A 100 -2.80 -3.31 -1.80
C ARG A 100 -1.51 -3.38 -2.61
N GLU A 101 -1.13 -4.57 -3.06
CA GLU A 101 0.04 -4.79 -3.92
C GLU A 101 -0.12 -4.03 -5.25
N ALA A 102 -1.28 -4.15 -5.91
CA ALA A 102 -1.56 -3.42 -7.14
C ALA A 102 -1.55 -1.89 -6.97
N LYS A 103 -1.96 -1.37 -5.80
CA LYS A 103 -1.85 0.07 -5.49
C LYS A 103 -0.39 0.49 -5.25
N SER A 104 0.40 -0.35 -4.58
CA SER A 104 1.83 -0.12 -4.37
C SER A 104 2.58 -0.06 -5.70
N ASP A 105 2.30 -1.00 -6.61
CA ASP A 105 2.93 -1.04 -7.93
C ASP A 105 2.62 0.21 -8.76
N LYS A 106 1.38 0.71 -8.69
CA LYS A 106 0.99 1.98 -9.35
C LYS A 106 1.74 3.18 -8.78
N LEU A 107 1.96 3.23 -7.46
CA LEU A 107 2.74 4.31 -6.84
C LEU A 107 4.21 4.25 -7.26
N MET A 108 4.79 3.05 -7.37
CA MET A 108 6.16 2.88 -7.85
C MET A 108 6.31 3.30 -9.32
N ASP A 109 5.33 2.98 -10.18
CA ASP A 109 5.32 3.43 -11.58
C ASP A 109 5.17 4.97 -11.69
N LEU A 110 4.36 5.59 -10.81
CA LEU A 110 4.25 7.05 -10.72
C LEU A 110 5.58 7.70 -10.31
N ASP A 111 6.29 7.15 -9.32
CA ASP A 111 7.62 7.65 -8.90
C ASP A 111 8.66 7.48 -10.01
N LEU A 112 8.64 6.35 -10.72
CA LEU A 112 9.51 6.14 -11.89
C LEU A 112 9.22 7.13 -13.01
N LYS A 113 7.94 7.40 -13.31
CA LYS A 113 7.54 8.41 -14.29
C LYS A 113 7.99 9.80 -13.86
N LEU A 114 7.78 10.18 -12.60
CA LEU A 114 8.24 11.46 -12.06
C LEU A 114 9.76 11.63 -12.18
N LYS A 115 10.56 10.62 -11.80
CA LYS A 115 12.02 10.64 -11.97
C LYS A 115 12.43 10.75 -13.44
N GLN A 116 11.73 10.10 -14.36
CA GLN A 116 11.98 10.26 -15.80
C GLN A 116 11.63 11.66 -16.30
N PHE A 117 10.52 12.24 -15.83
CA PHE A 117 10.13 13.63 -16.14
C PHE A 117 11.17 14.62 -15.61
N GLU A 118 11.58 14.49 -14.36
CA GLU A 118 12.60 15.33 -13.72
C GLU A 118 13.94 15.23 -14.47
N SER A 119 14.38 14.02 -14.82
CA SER A 119 15.61 13.81 -15.59
C SER A 119 15.58 14.47 -16.97
N ARG A 120 14.42 14.46 -17.65
CA ARG A 120 14.26 15.07 -18.99
C ARG A 120 14.15 16.59 -18.93
N ILE A 121 13.49 17.14 -17.92
CA ILE A 121 13.25 18.58 -17.79
C ILE A 121 14.45 19.27 -17.14
N GLY A 122 15.04 18.68 -16.09
CA GLY A 122 16.20 19.22 -15.39
C GLY A 122 17.41 19.42 -16.30
N LYS A 123 17.70 18.45 -17.19
CA LYS A 123 18.78 18.60 -18.19
C LYS A 123 18.55 19.78 -19.14
N LYS A 124 17.32 20.00 -19.58
CA LYS A 124 16.98 21.12 -20.48
C LYS A 124 17.06 22.48 -19.77
N LEU A 125 16.64 22.55 -18.51
CA LEU A 125 16.75 23.78 -17.71
C LEU A 125 18.20 24.16 -17.42
N ILE A 126 19.06 23.17 -17.10
CA ILE A 126 20.49 23.41 -16.88
C ILE A 126 21.17 23.94 -18.15
N ILE A 127 20.87 23.33 -19.31
CA ILE A 127 21.41 23.78 -20.60
C ILE A 127 20.91 25.19 -20.94
N ALA A 128 19.61 25.47 -20.75
CA ALA A 128 19.05 26.80 -20.98
C ALA A 128 19.69 27.86 -20.09
N GLY A 129 19.87 27.57 -18.79
CA GLY A 129 20.57 28.45 -17.86
C GLY A 129 22.01 28.72 -18.26
N PHE A 130 22.72 27.68 -18.72
CA PHE A 130 24.10 27.83 -19.22
C PHE A 130 24.18 28.72 -20.46
N VAL A 131 23.26 28.56 -21.42
CA VAL A 131 23.21 29.39 -22.63
C VAL A 131 22.92 30.86 -22.28
N ILE A 132 21.98 31.12 -21.37
CA ILE A 132 21.64 32.49 -20.93
C ILE A 132 22.84 33.13 -20.20
N ALA A 133 23.51 32.40 -19.31
CA ALA A 133 24.70 32.88 -18.62
C ALA A 133 25.84 33.20 -19.61
N PHE A 134 26.05 32.34 -20.60
CA PHE A 134 27.08 32.54 -21.63
C PHE A 134 26.78 33.76 -22.52
N LEU A 135 25.53 33.94 -22.93
CA LEU A 135 25.10 35.14 -23.68
C LEU A 135 25.27 36.41 -22.85
N SER A 136 24.91 36.38 -21.57
CA SER A 136 25.06 37.52 -20.65
C SER A 136 26.54 37.89 -20.47
N PHE A 137 27.41 36.88 -20.37
CA PHE A 137 28.85 37.07 -20.31
C PHE A 137 29.40 37.71 -21.60
N LEU A 138 28.99 37.21 -22.78
CA LEU A 138 29.39 37.78 -24.07
C LEU A 138 28.97 39.25 -24.23
N ILE A 139 27.73 39.59 -23.85
CA ILE A 139 27.26 40.99 -23.86
C ILE A 139 28.11 41.85 -22.93
N THR A 140 28.47 41.34 -21.75
CA THR A 140 29.31 42.06 -20.79
C THR A 140 30.72 42.30 -21.34
N VAL A 141 31.33 41.30 -21.99
CA VAL A 141 32.66 41.45 -22.59
C VAL A 141 32.64 42.41 -23.78
N LEU A 142 31.64 42.30 -24.67
CA LEU A 142 31.50 43.20 -25.82
C LEU A 142 31.27 44.65 -25.39
N THR A 143 30.44 44.88 -24.37
CA THR A 143 30.22 46.24 -23.84
C THR A 143 31.46 46.81 -23.17
N LEU A 144 32.27 45.99 -22.50
CA LEU A 144 33.54 46.41 -21.90
C LEU A 144 34.60 46.77 -22.96
N GLU A 145 34.69 45.99 -24.04
CA GLU A 145 35.55 46.28 -25.19
C GLU A 145 35.09 47.57 -25.90
N PHE A 146 33.79 47.77 -26.10
CA PHE A 146 33.25 48.98 -26.73
C PHE A 146 33.56 50.24 -25.91
N TRP A 147 33.36 50.19 -24.58
CA TRP A 147 33.73 51.30 -23.69
C TRP A 147 35.24 51.55 -23.64
N ARG A 148 36.07 50.50 -23.69
CA ARG A 148 37.54 50.66 -23.76
C ARG A 148 38.03 51.26 -25.08
N VAL A 149 37.31 51.05 -26.18
CA VAL A 149 37.67 51.61 -27.49
C VAL A 149 37.33 53.10 -27.55
N ASP A 150 36.25 53.55 -26.90
CA ASP A 150 35.89 54.98 -26.82
C ASP A 150 36.81 55.79 -25.88
N ASP A 151 37.34 55.18 -24.82
CA ASP A 151 38.23 55.87 -23.86
C ASP A 151 39.63 56.19 -24.40
N ASN A 152 40.06 55.60 -25.53
CA ASN A 152 41.41 55.83 -26.09
C ASN A 152 41.53 57.06 -27.00
N ASN A 153 40.45 57.82 -27.25
CA ASN A 153 40.44 58.95 -28.20
C ASN A 153 40.01 60.31 -27.61
N TYR A 154 39.99 60.49 -26.29
CA TYR A 154 39.79 61.82 -25.69
C TYR A 154 41.05 62.37 -25.01
N THR A 155 41.73 63.17 -25.81
CA THR A 155 42.67 64.25 -25.53
C THR A 155 42.55 64.89 -24.14
N LYS A 156 43.72 65.01 -23.51
CA LYS A 156 44.19 66.08 -22.61
C LYS A 156 43.24 67.29 -22.48
N GLU A 157 42.83 67.62 -21.25
CA GLU A 157 43.21 68.85 -20.52
C GLU A 157 42.45 69.00 -19.18
N GLN A 158 43.26 68.99 -18.11
CA GLN A 158 43.17 69.63 -16.78
C GLN A 158 41.92 69.57 -15.87
N PRO A 159 42.14 69.50 -14.53
CA PRO A 159 41.10 69.45 -13.52
C PRO A 159 40.75 70.82 -12.93
N THR A 160 39.69 70.82 -12.11
CA THR A 160 39.36 71.74 -11.00
C THR A 160 38.31 72.82 -11.25
N THR A 161 37.11 72.63 -10.70
CA THR A 161 36.33 73.69 -10.02
C THR A 161 35.42 73.01 -8.97
N VAL A 162 35.87 72.89 -7.72
CA VAL A 162 35.38 73.62 -6.52
C VAL A 162 33.90 73.33 -6.22
N GLN A 163 33.61 72.36 -5.34
CA GLN A 163 33.15 72.60 -3.96
C GLN A 163 32.15 73.77 -3.81
N GLN A 164 30.86 73.47 -3.65
CA GLN A 164 29.94 74.13 -2.71
C GLN A 164 28.52 73.56 -2.85
N LEU A 165 28.21 72.50 -2.10
CA LEU A 165 26.81 72.20 -1.77
C LEU A 165 26.71 71.30 -0.52
N ASN A 166 27.44 71.63 0.55
CA ASN A 166 27.20 70.98 1.85
C ASN A 166 27.73 71.83 3.00
N LYS A 167 27.17 73.03 3.20
CA LYS A 167 27.46 73.83 4.40
C LYS A 167 26.36 74.85 4.72
N GLU A 168 25.10 74.43 4.68
CA GLU A 168 23.98 75.32 5.04
C GLU A 168 22.95 74.66 5.97
N GLN A 169 23.38 73.72 6.83
CA GLN A 169 22.45 73.11 7.81
C GLN A 169 22.97 72.93 9.25
N VAL A 170 24.16 73.41 9.62
CA VAL A 170 24.74 73.08 10.94
C VAL A 170 24.99 74.26 11.89
N MET A 171 24.81 75.53 11.51
CA MET A 171 25.05 76.66 12.44
C MET A 171 23.93 77.71 12.53
N LEU A 172 22.67 77.28 12.43
CA LEU A 172 21.49 78.12 12.75
C LEU A 172 20.99 77.92 14.19
N LYS A 173 21.85 77.45 15.10
CA LYS A 173 21.48 77.13 16.50
C LYS A 173 22.30 77.76 17.62
N ASP A 174 23.31 78.58 17.31
CA ASP A 174 24.01 79.42 18.30
C ASP A 174 24.25 80.78 17.61
N SER A 175 23.39 81.79 17.71
CA SER A 175 23.28 82.62 18.90
C SER A 175 22.11 83.60 18.70
N LEU A 176 21.13 83.60 19.61
CA LEU A 176 20.31 84.80 19.87
C LEU A 176 21.16 85.78 20.68
N ASN A 177 21.34 86.99 20.16
CA ASN A 177 21.44 88.24 20.93
C ASN A 177 21.18 89.43 20.00
#